data_AF-A0A5Q4SXW7-F1
#
_entry.id   AF-A0A5Q4SXW7-F1
#
_cell.length_a   1.000
_cell.length_b   1.000
_cell.length_c   1.000
_cell.angle_alpha   90.00
_cell.angle_beta   90.00
_cell.angle_gamma   90.00
#
_symmetry.space_group_name_H-M   'P 1'
#
loop_
_entity.id
_entity.type
_entity.pdbx_description
1 polymer ?
#
loop_
_entity_poly.entity_id
_entity_poly.type
_entity_poly.pdbx_seq_one_letter_code
_entity_poly.pdbx_strand_id
1 'polypeptide(L)'
;MHAVRIGERSRPPNRARQASQEARQLGGRQGLQQRTLPRVPATPRHPASGIRHTIPEKTDSQAARLRKGSQGGRPPGFDEERYKKRNTVERAINRLKQHRAVATRYDKRRYIYLGTATVAALTIWLRT
;
A
#
# COMPACT_ATOMS: atom_id res chain seq x y z
N MET A 1 -75.57 -26.52 42.91
CA MET A 1 -74.63 -25.55 42.30
C MET A 1 -74.01 -26.19 41.07
N HIS A 2 -74.12 -25.49 39.93
CA HIS A 2 -73.71 -25.94 38.60
C HIS A 2 -72.20 -26.20 38.45
N ALA A 3 -71.83 -27.22 37.68
CA ALA A 3 -70.68 -27.16 36.77
C ALA A 3 -70.75 -28.24 35.68
N VAL A 4 -71.09 -27.81 34.47
CA VAL A 4 -70.88 -28.48 33.18
C VAL A 4 -69.38 -28.43 32.83
N ARG A 5 -68.79 -29.46 32.20
CA ARG A 5 -68.01 -29.34 30.94
C ARG A 5 -67.44 -30.69 30.44
N ILE A 6 -67.91 -31.20 29.30
CA ILE A 6 -67.37 -31.07 27.92
C ILE A 6 -66.18 -32.00 27.62
N GLY A 7 -66.49 -33.10 26.93
CA GLY A 7 -65.95 -33.47 25.62
C GLY A 7 -64.44 -33.68 25.44
N GLU A 8 -64.02 -34.94 25.45
CA GLU A 8 -62.77 -35.37 24.81
C GLU A 8 -62.86 -35.13 23.29
N ARG A 9 -62.01 -34.24 22.76
CA ARG A 9 -61.74 -34.14 21.31
C ARG A 9 -60.37 -34.71 21.01
N SER A 10 -60.36 -35.79 20.25
CA SER A 10 -59.22 -36.38 19.55
C SER A 10 -58.43 -35.29 18.82
N ARG A 11 -57.14 -35.12 19.16
CA ARG A 11 -56.26 -34.19 18.46
C ARG A 11 -55.83 -34.78 17.11
N PRO A 12 -56.00 -34.06 15.98
CA PRO A 12 -55.50 -34.53 14.69
C PRO A 12 -53.96 -34.47 14.60
N PRO A 13 -53.33 -35.30 13.75
CA PRO A 13 -51.87 -35.35 13.62
C PRO A 13 -51.28 -34.04 13.05
N ASN A 14 -50.08 -33.73 13.53
CA ASN A 14 -49.38 -32.45 13.39
C ASN A 14 -48.91 -32.17 11.94
N ARG A 15 -49.73 -31.44 11.16
CA ARG A 15 -49.43 -30.94 9.79
C ARG A 15 -48.12 -30.15 9.69
N ALA A 16 -47.63 -29.56 10.77
CA ALA A 16 -46.39 -28.76 10.75
C ALA A 16 -45.13 -29.62 10.54
N ARG A 17 -45.16 -30.91 10.92
CA ARG A 17 -44.01 -31.80 10.69
C ARG A 17 -43.91 -32.29 9.25
N GLN A 18 -45.03 -32.45 8.55
CA GLN A 18 -45.04 -32.88 7.14
C GLN A 18 -44.54 -31.79 6.19
N ALA A 19 -44.97 -30.53 6.38
CA ALA A 19 -44.49 -29.39 5.59
C ALA A 19 -42.96 -29.21 5.69
N SER A 20 -42.38 -29.55 6.84
CA SER A 20 -40.94 -29.47 7.08
C SER A 20 -40.14 -30.57 6.35
N GLN A 21 -40.77 -31.70 6.04
CA GLN A 21 -40.15 -32.80 5.29
C GLN A 21 -40.26 -32.59 3.78
N GLU A 22 -41.38 -32.02 3.29
CA GLU A 22 -41.56 -31.69 1.86
C GLU A 22 -40.60 -30.57 1.41
N ALA A 23 -40.35 -29.57 2.26
CA ALA A 23 -39.39 -28.50 1.98
C ALA A 23 -37.94 -28.99 1.83
N ARG A 24 -37.60 -30.19 2.34
CA ARG A 24 -36.26 -30.78 2.18
C ARG A 24 -36.08 -31.56 0.88
N GLN A 25 -37.16 -31.96 0.21
CA GLN A 25 -37.09 -32.76 -1.01
C GLN A 25 -37.08 -31.92 -2.30
N LEU A 26 -37.51 -30.66 -2.26
CA LEU A 26 -37.56 -29.75 -3.42
C LEU A 26 -36.31 -28.87 -3.61
N GLY A 27 -35.20 -29.17 -2.90
CA GLY A 27 -33.91 -28.51 -3.08
C GLY A 27 -33.13 -29.08 -4.27
N GLY A 28 -33.74 -29.01 -5.46
CA GLY A 28 -33.15 -29.45 -6.72
C GLY A 28 -31.79 -28.79 -6.97
N ARG A 29 -30.77 -29.65 -7.12
CA ARG A 29 -29.45 -29.35 -7.63
C ARG A 29 -29.55 -28.63 -8.99
N GLN A 30 -29.41 -27.31 -9.00
CA GLN A 30 -28.98 -26.59 -10.20
C GLN A 30 -27.67 -25.88 -9.88
N GLY A 31 -26.62 -26.34 -10.55
CA GLY A 31 -25.25 -25.94 -10.32
C GLY A 31 -25.05 -24.45 -10.53
N LEU A 32 -24.67 -23.75 -9.46
CA LEU A 32 -23.84 -22.56 -9.57
C LEU A 32 -22.47 -23.03 -10.06
N GLN A 33 -22.33 -23.12 -11.39
CA GLN A 33 -21.02 -23.22 -12.02
C GLN A 33 -20.17 -22.09 -11.48
N GLN A 34 -19.20 -22.44 -10.65
CA GLN A 34 -18.13 -21.53 -10.27
C GLN A 34 -17.39 -21.19 -11.57
N ARG A 35 -17.68 -20.02 -12.14
CA ARG A 35 -16.83 -19.40 -13.14
C ARG A 35 -15.49 -19.16 -12.48
N THR A 36 -14.59 -20.13 -12.60
CA THR A 36 -13.17 -19.94 -12.34
C THR A 36 -12.71 -18.88 -13.33
N LEU A 37 -12.34 -17.70 -12.81
CA LEU A 37 -11.73 -16.68 -13.64
C LEU A 37 -10.47 -17.27 -14.29
N PRO A 38 -10.20 -17.00 -15.58
CA PRO A 38 -8.99 -17.47 -16.22
C PRO A 38 -7.78 -16.92 -15.46
N ARG A 39 -6.86 -17.82 -15.10
CA ARG A 39 -5.59 -17.47 -14.47
C ARG A 39 -4.76 -16.67 -15.48
N VAL A 40 -4.73 -15.35 -15.31
CA VAL A 40 -3.93 -14.45 -16.14
C VAL A 40 -2.46 -14.91 -16.06
N PRO A 41 -1.78 -15.15 -17.20
CA PRO A 41 -0.36 -15.50 -17.19
C PRO A 41 0.42 -14.35 -16.56
N ALA A 42 1.38 -14.68 -15.69
CA ALA A 42 2.27 -13.69 -15.12
C ALA A 42 2.96 -12.92 -16.25
N THR A 43 2.84 -11.60 -16.24
CA THR A 43 3.50 -10.73 -17.20
C THR A 43 5.02 -11.00 -17.22
N PRO A 44 5.67 -10.93 -18.39
CA PRO A 44 7.12 -11.10 -18.47
C PRO A 44 7.82 -10.16 -17.48
N ARG A 45 8.65 -10.72 -16.61
CA ARG A 45 9.52 -9.94 -15.71
C ARG A 45 10.51 -9.18 -16.57
N HIS A 46 10.33 -7.87 -16.69
CA HIS A 46 11.37 -7.02 -17.24
C HIS A 46 12.63 -7.13 -16.36
N PRO A 47 13.82 -7.33 -16.94
CA PRO A 47 15.06 -7.28 -16.17
C PRO A 47 15.14 -5.90 -15.50
N ALA A 48 15.20 -5.92 -14.17
CA ALA A 48 15.30 -4.71 -13.38
C ALA A 48 16.53 -3.93 -13.83
N SER A 49 16.34 -2.72 -14.34
CA SER A 49 17.43 -1.78 -14.54
C SER A 49 18.16 -1.61 -13.20
N GLY A 50 19.49 -1.70 -13.22
CA GLY A 50 20.37 -1.67 -12.03
C GLY A 50 20.45 -0.32 -11.32
N ILE A 51 19.34 0.41 -11.24
CA ILE A 51 19.26 1.71 -10.59
C ILE A 51 19.21 1.47 -9.08
N ARG A 52 20.32 1.75 -8.40
CA ARG A 52 20.39 1.68 -6.93
C ARG A 52 19.46 2.72 -6.32
N HIS A 53 18.45 2.27 -5.59
CA HIS A 53 17.51 3.17 -4.94
C HIS A 53 18.15 3.76 -3.68
N THR A 54 18.22 5.09 -3.61
CA THR A 54 18.84 5.79 -2.46
C THR A 54 17.80 6.17 -1.41
N ILE A 55 16.51 6.15 -1.75
CA ILE A 55 15.42 6.52 -0.84
C ILE A 55 14.90 5.23 -0.18
N PRO A 56 14.60 5.22 1.13
CA PRO A 56 14.03 4.06 1.78
C PRO A 56 12.63 3.78 1.22
N GLU A 57 12.30 2.49 1.06
CA GLU A 57 10.95 2.07 0.73
C GLU A 57 10.02 2.42 1.90
N LYS A 58 8.92 3.14 1.61
CA LYS A 58 7.92 3.50 2.62
C LYS A 58 7.25 2.22 3.18
N THR A 59 6.94 2.20 4.47
CA THR A 59 6.44 1.00 5.18
C THR A 59 5.15 0.41 4.56
N ASP A 60 4.26 1.26 4.06
CA ASP A 60 3.04 0.87 3.35
C ASP A 60 3.34 0.15 2.01
N SER A 61 4.39 0.60 1.33
CA SER A 61 4.87 0.05 0.06
C SER A 61 5.53 -1.30 0.28
N GLN A 62 6.31 -1.45 1.36
CA GLN A 62 6.86 -2.73 1.80
C GLN A 62 5.73 -3.73 2.11
N ALA A 63 4.71 -3.32 2.87
CA ALA A 63 3.57 -4.17 3.21
C ALA A 63 2.77 -4.57 1.97
N ALA A 64 2.52 -3.64 1.04
CA ALA A 64 1.85 -3.92 -0.21
C ALA A 64 2.66 -4.88 -1.10
N ARG A 65 3.99 -4.78 -1.09
CA ARG A 65 4.90 -5.68 -1.79
C ARG A 65 4.87 -7.09 -1.20
N LEU A 66 4.98 -7.19 0.13
CA LEU A 66 4.88 -8.47 0.86
C LEU A 66 3.53 -9.15 0.60
N ARG A 67 2.43 -8.39 0.54
CA ARG A 67 1.09 -8.90 0.22
C ARG A 67 0.98 -9.48 -1.20
N LYS A 68 1.82 -9.01 -2.14
CA LYS A 68 1.88 -9.50 -3.53
C LYS A 68 2.76 -10.75 -3.69
N GLY A 69 3.52 -11.15 -2.67
CA GLY A 69 4.38 -12.35 -2.73
C GLY A 69 5.36 -12.32 -3.89
N SER A 70 5.42 -13.40 -4.68
CA SER A 70 6.30 -13.51 -5.86
C SER A 70 6.03 -12.45 -6.94
N GLN A 71 4.83 -11.86 -6.96
CA GLN A 71 4.45 -10.76 -7.87
C GLN A 71 4.85 -9.38 -7.34
N GLY A 72 5.34 -9.30 -6.10
CA GLY A 72 5.79 -8.05 -5.47
C GLY A 72 7.13 -7.53 -5.99
N GLY A 73 7.90 -8.37 -6.70
CA GLY A 73 9.21 -7.98 -7.23
C GLY A 73 10.30 -7.83 -6.17
N ARG A 74 11.51 -7.51 -6.63
CA ARG A 74 12.72 -7.41 -5.79
C ARG A 74 12.66 -6.15 -4.92
N PRO A 75 13.03 -6.23 -3.62
CA PRO A 75 13.17 -5.03 -2.79
C PRO A 75 14.16 -4.04 -3.43
N PRO A 76 13.89 -2.73 -3.35
CA PRO A 76 14.89 -1.74 -3.73
C PRO A 76 16.16 -1.93 -2.90
N GLY A 77 17.32 -1.88 -3.55
CA GLY A 77 18.62 -1.94 -2.88
C GLY A 77 18.91 -0.64 -2.14
N PHE A 78 18.26 -0.45 -1.00
CA PHE A 78 18.46 0.68 -0.10
C PHE A 78 19.78 0.53 0.65
N ASP A 79 20.59 1.57 0.60
CA ASP A 79 21.86 1.68 1.35
C ASP A 79 21.68 2.74 2.44
N GLU A 80 21.57 2.29 3.68
CA GLU A 80 21.33 3.14 4.84
C GLU A 80 22.51 4.07 5.13
N GLU A 81 23.75 3.59 4.93
CA GLU A 81 24.97 4.37 5.13
C GLU A 81 25.06 5.53 4.12
N ARG A 82 24.67 5.26 2.87
CA ARG A 82 24.56 6.31 1.85
C ARG A 82 23.41 7.28 2.14
N TYR A 83 22.31 6.79 2.71
CA TYR A 83 21.18 7.63 3.12
C TYR A 83 21.53 8.58 4.27
N LYS A 84 22.29 8.12 5.28
CA LYS A 84 22.75 8.95 6.42
C LYS A 84 23.59 10.14 5.96
N LYS A 85 24.48 9.94 4.99
CA LYS A 85 25.34 10.99 4.41
C LYS A 85 24.56 12.08 3.66
N ARG A 86 23.32 11.80 3.25
CA ARG A 86 22.44 12.76 2.55
C ARG A 86 22.10 13.97 3.42
N ASN A 87 21.83 13.77 4.72
CA ASN A 87 21.46 14.84 5.65
C ASN A 87 22.57 15.90 5.77
N THR A 88 23.85 15.50 5.72
CA THR A 88 24.97 16.45 5.74
C THR A 88 24.99 17.32 4.49
N VAL A 89 24.78 16.71 3.32
CA VAL A 89 24.72 17.44 2.03
C VAL A 89 23.50 18.37 2.01
N GLU A 90 22.34 17.92 2.46
CA GLU A 90 21.11 18.72 2.54
C GLU A 90 21.30 19.94 3.45
N ARG A 91 21.93 19.75 4.62
CA ARG A 91 22.25 20.86 5.54
C ARG A 91 23.23 21.84 4.92
N ALA A 92 24.25 21.36 4.22
CA ALA A 92 25.21 22.22 3.53
C ALA A 92 24.53 23.06 2.43
N ILE A 93 23.68 22.43 1.61
CA ILE A 93 22.90 23.12 0.58
C ILE A 93 21.93 24.12 1.21
N ASN A 94 21.27 23.75 2.31
CA ASN A 94 20.36 24.66 3.00
C ASN A 94 21.08 25.91 3.52
N ARG A 95 22.28 25.74 4.10
CA ARG A 95 23.15 26.87 4.51
C ARG A 95 23.56 27.73 3.33
N LEU A 96 23.95 27.12 2.20
CA LEU A 96 24.26 27.87 0.97
C LEU A 96 23.06 28.68 0.48
N LYS A 97 21.85 28.14 0.56
CA LYS A 97 20.61 28.83 0.18
C LYS A 97 20.19 29.95 1.13
N GLN A 98 20.79 30.06 2.33
CA GLN A 98 20.59 31.25 3.19
C GLN A 98 21.23 32.50 2.57
N HIS A 99 22.24 32.34 1.72
CA HIS A 99 22.84 33.45 0.99
C HIS A 99 21.95 33.84 -0.19
N ARG A 100 21.31 35.02 -0.11
CA ARG A 100 20.36 35.53 -1.12
C ARG A 100 20.92 35.47 -2.54
N ALA A 101 22.18 35.85 -2.73
CA ALA A 101 22.85 35.83 -4.05
C ALA A 101 22.90 34.43 -4.67
N VAL A 102 23.12 33.40 -3.86
CA VAL A 102 23.14 31.99 -4.30
C VAL A 102 21.72 31.47 -4.55
N ALA A 103 20.76 31.87 -3.71
CA ALA A 103 19.38 31.41 -3.79
C ALA A 103 18.64 31.95 -5.02
N THR A 104 18.83 33.22 -5.38
CA THR A 104 18.10 33.84 -6.48
C THR A 104 18.73 33.63 -7.84
N ARG A 105 20.06 33.41 -7.91
CA ARG A 105 20.81 33.10 -9.14
C ARG A 105 20.41 34.02 -10.32
N TYR A 106 20.59 35.33 -10.16
CA TYR A 106 20.36 36.31 -11.25
C TYR A 106 21.57 36.50 -12.18
N ASP A 107 22.70 35.88 -11.86
CA ASP A 107 23.92 36.00 -12.64
C ASP A 107 23.74 35.39 -14.04
N LYS A 108 23.95 36.20 -15.08
CA LYS A 108 23.86 35.75 -16.48
C LYS A 108 24.99 34.80 -16.89
N ARG A 109 26.11 34.82 -16.16
CA ARG A 109 27.34 34.10 -16.52
C ARG A 109 27.69 33.06 -15.46
N ARG A 110 28.00 31.84 -15.89
CA ARG A 110 28.31 30.71 -15.01
C ARG A 110 29.43 30.99 -14.03
N TYR A 111 30.49 31.68 -14.45
CA TYR A 111 31.66 31.94 -13.59
C TYR A 111 31.35 32.94 -12.47
N ILE A 112 30.46 33.91 -12.70
CA ILE A 112 30.02 34.84 -11.65
C ILE A 112 29.22 34.06 -10.59
N TYR A 113 28.26 33.25 -11.02
CA TYR A 113 27.49 32.39 -10.11
C TYR A 113 28.37 31.40 -9.35
N LEU A 114 29.38 30.82 -10.01
CA LEU A 114 30.31 29.92 -9.35
C LEU A 114 31.13 30.67 -8.29
N GLY A 115 31.63 31.87 -8.62
CA GLY A 115 32.33 32.72 -7.66
C GLY A 115 31.48 33.07 -6.44
N THR A 116 30.22 33.45 -6.63
CA THR A 116 29.31 33.75 -5.51
C THR A 116 29.03 32.52 -4.65
N ALA A 117 28.83 31.34 -5.26
CA ALA A 117 28.68 30.08 -4.54
C ALA A 117 29.95 29.68 -3.78
N THR A 118 31.14 29.87 -4.36
CA THR A 118 32.43 29.59 -3.71
C THR A 118 32.66 30.52 -2.52
N VAL A 119 32.43 31.83 -2.67
CA VAL A 119 32.54 32.78 -1.56
C VAL A 119 31.56 32.42 -0.45
N ALA A 120 30.31 32.09 -0.77
CA ALA A 120 29.33 31.66 0.22
C ALA A 120 29.78 30.38 0.95
N ALA A 121 30.32 29.40 0.23
CA ALA A 121 30.86 28.17 0.82
C ALA A 121 32.05 28.48 1.76
N LEU A 122 32.96 29.36 1.37
CA LEU A 122 34.09 29.80 2.21
C LEU A 122 33.60 30.51 3.47
N THR A 123 32.62 31.40 3.37
CA THR A 123 32.04 32.09 4.54
C THR A 123 31.38 31.12 5.51
N ILE A 124 30.68 30.09 5.01
CA ILE A 124 30.10 29.03 5.86
C ILE A 124 31.21 28.22 6.52
N TRP A 125 32.28 27.91 5.79
CA TRP A 125 33.43 27.16 6.29
C TRP A 125 34.15 27.90 7.41
N LEU A 126 34.46 29.19 7.22
CA LEU A 126 35.15 30.02 8.22
C LEU A 126 34.31 30.32 9.45
N ARG A 127 32.98 30.20 9.35
CA ARG A 127 32.04 30.41 10.46
C ARG A 127 31.80 29.14 11.28
N THR A 128 32.10 27.97 10.72
CA THR A 128 31.92 26.67 11.39
C THR A 128 33.09 26.41 12.31
#